data_AF-A0A8S1HMA4-F1
#
_entry.id   AF-A0A8S1HMA4-F1
#
_cell.length_a   1.000
_cell.length_b   1.000
_cell.length_c   1.000
_cell.angle_alpha   90.00
_cell.angle_beta   90.00
_cell.angle_gamma   90.00
#
_symmetry.space_group_name_H-M   'P 1'
#
loop_
_entity.id
_entity.type
_entity.pdbx_description
1 polymer ?
#
loop_
_entity_poly.entity_id
_entity_poly.type
_entity_poly.pdbx_seq_one_letter_code
_entity_poly.pdbx_strand_id
1 'polypeptide(L)'
;MKLLVVLGLLFVLALACDKFDKNVNLFCKFGSETKPCLVSDVSSRKSSCCSKPGGCNSVEFTKEKACCFTQDCLNRCYPGKDYQVGTVY
;
A
#
# COMPACT_ATOMS: atom_id res chain seq x y z
N MET A 1 -7.13 24.19 -24.79
CA MET A 1 -5.99 24.14 -23.84
C MET A 1 -6.40 23.74 -22.42
N LYS A 2 -7.45 24.31 -21.81
CA LYS A 2 -7.87 23.95 -20.43
C LYS A 2 -8.21 22.46 -20.23
N LEU A 3 -8.90 21.81 -21.18
CA LEU A 3 -9.22 20.37 -21.07
C LEU A 3 -7.99 19.44 -21.08
N LEU A 4 -6.99 19.75 -21.91
CA LEU A 4 -5.75 18.94 -22.00
C LEU A 4 -4.93 19.01 -20.71
N VAL A 5 -4.91 20.17 -20.05
CA VAL A 5 -4.22 20.35 -18.77
C VAL A 5 -4.92 19.58 -17.64
N VAL A 6 -6.25 19.55 -17.62
CA VAL A 6 -7.04 18.78 -16.64
C VAL A 6 -6.84 17.27 -16.83
N LEU A 7 -6.84 16.77 -18.07
CA LEU A 7 -6.53 15.38 -18.36
C LEU A 7 -5.10 14.98 -17.96
N GLY A 8 -4.12 15.85 -18.20
CA GLY A 8 -2.73 15.63 -17.81
C GLY A 8 -2.55 15.51 -16.29
N LEU A 9 -3.22 16.36 -15.51
CA LEU A 9 -3.20 16.31 -14.04
C LEU A 9 -3.80 15.01 -13.49
N LEU A 10 -4.94 14.56 -14.05
CA LEU A 10 -5.58 13.30 -13.66
C LEU A 10 -4.69 12.09 -13.96
N PHE A 11 -3.99 12.10 -15.10
CA PHE A 11 -3.08 11.02 -15.49
C PHE A 11 -1.87 10.93 -14.56
N VAL A 12 -1.30 12.06 -14.15
CA VAL A 12 -0.17 12.12 -13.20
C VAL A 12 -0.59 11.63 -11.81
N LEU A 13 -1.80 11.98 -11.36
CA LEU A 13 -2.36 11.50 -10.10
C LEU A 13 -2.58 9.97 -10.11
N ALA A 14 -3.04 9.41 -11.24
CA ALA A 14 -3.21 7.96 -11.38
C ALA A 14 -1.86 7.22 -11.29
N LEU A 15 -0.85 7.68 -12.03
CA LEU A 15 0.50 7.09 -12.00
C LEU A 15 1.21 7.27 -10.65
N ALA A 16 0.91 8.35 -9.91
CA ALA A 16 1.44 8.56 -8.57
C ALA A 16 0.87 7.55 -7.56
N CYS A 17 -0.40 7.13 -7.74
CA CYS A 17 -0.99 6.07 -6.92
C CYS A 17 -0.41 4.68 -7.21
N ASP A 18 0.03 4.39 -8.43
CA ASP A 18 0.63 3.09 -8.78
C ASP A 18 1.85 2.75 -7.92
N LYS A 19 2.64 3.75 -7.52
CA LYS A 19 3.81 3.52 -6.65
C LYS A 19 3.41 3.04 -5.26
N PHE A 20 2.32 3.55 -4.72
CA PHE A 20 1.79 3.08 -3.44
C PHE A 20 1.41 1.61 -3.53
N ASP A 21 0.64 1.24 -4.54
CA ASP A 21 0.15 -0.12 -4.74
C ASP A 21 1.33 -1.08 -5.03
N LYS A 22 2.37 -0.64 -5.75
CA LYS A 22 3.62 -1.40 -5.91
C LYS A 22 4.33 -1.66 -4.59
N ASN A 23 4.53 -0.63 -3.76
CA ASN A 23 5.17 -0.77 -2.44
C ASN A 23 4.36 -1.69 -1.52
N VAL A 24 3.02 -1.55 -1.52
CA VAL A 24 2.11 -2.42 -0.79
C VAL A 24 2.27 -3.89 -1.21
N ASN A 25 2.30 -4.17 -2.51
CA ASN A 25 2.48 -5.53 -3.00
C ASN A 25 3.87 -6.11 -2.69
N LEU A 26 4.90 -5.26 -2.65
CA LEU A 26 6.27 -5.68 -2.36
C LEU A 26 6.51 -5.94 -0.86
N PHE A 27 5.97 -5.09 0.02
CA PHE A 27 6.30 -5.09 1.44
C PHE A 27 5.22 -5.66 2.36
N CYS A 28 3.95 -5.65 1.94
CA CYS A 28 2.82 -6.04 2.78
C CYS A 28 2.19 -7.39 2.39
N LYS A 29 2.73 -8.07 1.37
CA LYS A 29 2.30 -9.42 0.98
C LYS A 29 2.87 -10.43 1.97
N PHE A 30 2.05 -11.38 2.39
CA PHE A 30 2.43 -12.36 3.41
C PHE A 30 2.37 -13.78 2.81
N GLY A 31 3.50 -14.50 2.85
CA GLY A 31 3.62 -15.84 2.26
C GLY A 31 3.12 -15.92 0.81
N SER A 32 2.27 -16.92 0.55
CA SER A 32 1.66 -17.16 -0.77
C SER A 32 0.34 -16.42 -1.01
N GLU A 33 -0.04 -15.46 -0.15
CA GLU A 33 -1.32 -14.78 -0.25
C GLU A 33 -1.39 -13.86 -1.48
N THR A 34 -2.51 -13.88 -2.21
CA THR A 34 -2.67 -13.07 -3.43
C THR A 34 -2.89 -11.59 -3.13
N LYS A 35 -3.44 -11.26 -1.96
CA LYS A 35 -3.74 -9.89 -1.55
C LYS A 35 -2.86 -9.51 -0.36
N PRO A 36 -2.22 -8.33 -0.38
CA PRO A 36 -1.45 -7.84 0.76
C PRO A 36 -2.38 -7.50 1.94
N CYS A 37 -1.84 -7.59 3.15
CA CYS A 37 -2.56 -7.31 4.38
C CYS A 37 -2.10 -5.98 4.98
N LEU A 38 -3.05 -5.05 5.08
CA LEU A 38 -2.82 -3.66 5.43
C LEU A 38 -3.49 -3.31 6.76
N VAL A 39 -2.95 -2.31 7.44
CA VAL A 39 -3.62 -1.72 8.60
C VAL A 39 -4.91 -1.01 8.16
N SER A 40 -5.86 -0.84 9.09
CA SER A 40 -7.18 -0.27 8.81
C SER A 40 -7.14 1.17 8.27
N ASP A 41 -6.14 1.97 8.64
CA ASP A 41 -5.98 3.37 8.22
C ASP A 41 -4.98 3.55 7.07
N VAL A 42 -4.92 2.59 6.15
CA VAL A 42 -4.04 2.67 4.98
C VAL A 42 -4.55 3.64 3.91
N SER A 43 -5.84 3.95 3.91
CA SER A 43 -6.53 4.81 2.94
C SER A 43 -6.05 6.27 3.00
N SER A 44 -5.83 6.79 4.21
CA SER A 44 -5.29 8.13 4.43
C SER A 44 -3.86 8.25 3.90
N ARG A 45 -3.05 7.19 4.07
CA ARG A 45 -1.68 7.09 3.54
C ARG A 45 -1.65 7.00 2.04
N LYS A 46 -2.53 6.19 1.44
CA LYS A 46 -2.67 6.10 -0.01
C LYS A 46 -2.97 7.49 -0.58
N SER A 47 -3.96 8.19 -0.02
CA SER A 47 -4.33 9.53 -0.44
C SER A 47 -3.17 10.53 -0.33
N SER A 48 -2.42 10.50 0.79
CA SER A 48 -1.23 11.33 1.01
C SER A 48 -0.08 11.00 0.03
N CYS A 49 0.09 9.73 -0.31
CA CYS A 49 1.07 9.29 -1.30
C CYS A 49 0.69 9.76 -2.72
N CYS A 50 -0.58 9.60 -3.09
CA CYS A 50 -1.07 9.97 -4.42
C CYS A 50 -1.10 11.48 -4.66
N SER A 51 -1.22 12.30 -3.61
CA SER A 51 -1.20 13.76 -3.75
C SER A 51 0.21 14.33 -3.97
N LYS A 52 1.26 13.54 -3.76
CA LYS A 52 2.65 13.96 -4.02
C LYS A 52 2.97 13.87 -5.52
N PRO A 53 3.62 14.90 -6.11
CA PRO A 53 4.13 14.83 -7.47
C PRO A 53 5.06 13.63 -7.64
N GLY A 54 4.66 12.68 -8.49
CA GLY A 54 5.42 11.45 -8.72
C GLY A 54 5.26 10.36 -7.66
N GLY A 55 4.30 10.49 -6.73
CA GLY A 55 3.98 9.47 -5.72
C GLY A 55 5.00 9.34 -4.58
N CYS A 56 4.73 8.47 -3.62
CA CYS A 56 5.67 8.12 -2.55
C CYS A 56 6.68 7.08 -3.03
N ASN A 57 7.96 7.32 -2.73
CA ASN A 57 9.01 6.32 -2.93
C ASN A 57 9.01 5.27 -1.79
N SER A 58 9.83 4.22 -1.91
CA SER A 58 9.92 3.15 -0.90
C SER A 58 10.45 3.62 0.46
N VAL A 59 11.21 4.72 0.51
CA VAL A 59 11.72 5.33 1.76
C VAL A 59 10.59 6.07 2.48
N GLU A 60 9.73 6.75 1.74
CA GLU A 60 8.55 7.42 2.28
C GLU A 60 7.43 6.44 2.65
N PHE A 61 7.43 5.24 2.06
CA PHE A 61 6.53 4.16 2.42
C PHE A 61 6.94 3.56 3.76
N THR A 62 6.38 4.07 4.86
CA THR A 62 6.57 3.49 6.19
C THR A 62 5.85 2.15 6.30
N LYS A 63 6.54 1.05 6.00
CA LYS A 63 5.98 -0.31 6.00
C LYS A 63 5.29 -0.66 7.33
N GLU A 64 5.87 -0.26 8.47
CA GLU A 64 5.37 -0.58 9.81
C GLU A 64 4.00 0.03 10.09
N LYS A 65 3.67 1.09 9.36
CA LYS A 65 2.43 1.83 9.52
C LYS A 65 1.44 1.59 8.37
N ALA A 66 1.82 0.82 7.34
CA ALA A 66 0.98 0.49 6.20
C ALA A 66 0.63 -1.00 6.16
N CYS A 67 1.61 -1.86 6.40
CA CYS A 67 1.47 -3.31 6.40
C CYS A 67 1.09 -3.84 7.78
N CYS A 68 0.42 -4.98 7.82
CA CYS A 68 0.18 -5.72 9.05
C CYS A 68 1.41 -6.53 9.48
N PHE A 69 1.98 -6.18 10.63
CA PHE A 69 3.06 -6.94 11.28
C PHE A 69 2.74 -7.35 12.72
N THR A 70 1.49 -7.22 13.17
CA THR A 70 1.04 -7.74 14.47
C THR A 70 0.18 -8.97 14.27
N GLN A 71 0.20 -9.86 15.26
CA GLN A 71 -0.56 -11.11 15.21
C GLN A 71 -2.06 -10.84 15.03
N ASP A 72 -2.60 -9.86 15.74
CA ASP A 72 -4.01 -9.46 15.62
C ASP A 72 -4.38 -8.96 14.21
N CYS A 73 -3.45 -8.25 13.55
CA CYS A 73 -3.64 -7.75 12.20
C CYS A 73 -3.64 -8.90 11.18
N LEU A 74 -2.71 -9.85 11.34
CA LEU A 74 -2.63 -11.05 10.51
C LEU A 74 -3.84 -11.96 10.71
N ASN A 75 -4.27 -12.21 11.95
CA ASN A 75 -5.45 -13.02 12.27
C ASN A 75 -6.73 -12.45 11.64
N ARG A 76 -6.82 -11.12 11.52
CA ARG A 76 -7.96 -10.44 10.88
C ARG A 76 -7.92 -10.54 9.36
N CYS A 77 -6.74 -10.47 8.74
CA CYS A 77 -6.62 -10.61 7.28
C CYS A 77 -6.73 -12.05 6.80
N TYR A 78 -6.17 -12.99 7.58
CA TYR A 78 -5.95 -14.37 7.18
C TYR A 78 -6.45 -15.33 8.29
N PRO A 79 -7.75 -15.30 8.64
CA PRO A 79 -8.29 -16.15 9.68
C PRO A 79 -8.05 -17.63 9.35
N GLY A 80 -7.50 -18.38 10.32
CA GLY A 80 -7.22 -19.82 10.18
C GLY A 80 -5.98 -20.19 9.35
N LYS A 81 -5.12 -19.21 9.00
CA LYS A 81 -3.84 -19.49 8.32
C LYS A 81 -2.65 -19.68 9.26
N ASP A 82 -2.84 -19.42 10.56
CA ASP A 82 -1.82 -19.56 11.63
C ASP A 82 -0.49 -18.86 11.35
N TYR A 83 -0.52 -17.81 10.53
CA TYR A 83 0.64 -16.98 10.25
C TYR A 83 1.19 -16.35 11.53
N GLN A 84 2.48 -16.53 11.79
CA GLN A 84 3.20 -16.01 12.95
C GLN A 84 4.06 -14.83 12.53
N VAL A 85 4.03 -13.78 13.34
CA VAL A 85 4.91 -12.64 13.15
C VAL A 85 6.38 -13.08 13.31
N GLY A 86 7.23 -12.70 12.35
CA GLY A 86 8.67 -12.99 12.38
C GLY A 86 9.08 -14.31 11.73
N THR A 87 8.13 -15.08 11.19
CA THR A 87 8.41 -16.28 10.41
C THR A 87 8.55 -15.95 8.93
N VAL A 88 9.49 -16.64 8.25
CA VAL A 88 9.67 -16.57 6.79
C VAL A 88 8.75 -17.60 6.13
N TYR A 89 7.98 -17.18 5.13
CA TYR A 89 6.98 -17.99 4.43
C TYR A 89 7.25 -18.05 2.93
#